data_AF-A0A9X2RR43-F1
#
_entry.id   AF-A0A9X2RR43-F1
#
_cell.length_a   1.000
_cell.length_b   1.000
_cell.length_c   1.000
_cell.angle_alpha   90.00
_cell.angle_beta   90.00
_cell.angle_gamma   90.00
#
_symmetry.space_group_name_H-M   'P 1'
#
loop_
_entity.id
_entity.type
_entity.pdbx_description
1 polymer ?
#
loop_
_entity_poly.entity_id
_entity_poly.type
_entity_poly.pdbx_seq_one_letter_code
_entity_poly.pdbx_strand_id
1 'polypeptide(L)'
;MADPAATADVQDFVKFCVSLTGFTAFDLYATDMAGAYLDTARGQVGPEPFETFWTAWKQAVTGGGGPQDLTPTHREVARALVYLWYTGAWPRLAPAAHADLRREKANAEFVVAPEAYVEGLVWRTFHGHPSGAKPPGFGTWGVRPPAPPEVQELRDRVGVRDVAYRTGLDAEVSPEDIPAHLLPGFRAGRHVPPSKVPVATAPGTVDEGRA
;
A
#
# COMPACT_ATOMS: atom_id res chain seq x y z
N MET A 1 10.31 -16.37 -29.33
CA MET A 1 11.16 -17.24 -28.48
C MET A 1 11.74 -16.32 -27.40
N ALA A 2 11.26 -16.41 -26.16
CA ALA A 2 11.72 -15.54 -25.08
C ALA A 2 13.22 -15.80 -24.80
N ASP A 3 13.97 -14.74 -24.52
CA ASP A 3 15.38 -14.85 -24.15
C ASP A 3 15.48 -15.59 -22.79
N PRO A 4 16.22 -16.71 -22.71
CA PRO A 4 16.41 -17.42 -21.45
C PRO A 4 17.05 -16.55 -20.36
N ALA A 5 17.90 -15.58 -20.71
CA ALA A 5 18.47 -14.63 -19.75
C ALA A 5 17.41 -13.67 -19.20
N ALA A 6 16.52 -13.16 -20.06
CA ALA A 6 15.40 -12.31 -19.62
C ALA A 6 14.47 -13.06 -18.65
N THR A 7 14.30 -14.38 -18.84
CA THR A 7 13.51 -15.21 -17.92
C THR A 7 14.22 -15.39 -16.57
N ALA A 8 15.54 -15.56 -16.55
CA ALA A 8 16.32 -15.67 -15.33
C ALA A 8 16.32 -14.36 -14.52
N ASP A 9 16.42 -13.21 -15.20
CA ASP A 9 16.34 -11.88 -14.58
C ASP A 9 14.99 -11.65 -13.88
N VAL A 10 13.89 -12.03 -14.53
CA VAL A 10 12.55 -11.94 -13.94
C VAL A 10 12.42 -12.89 -12.74
N GLN A 11 13.04 -14.07 -12.80
CA GLN A 11 13.07 -14.98 -11.65
C GLN A 11 13.85 -14.42 -10.46
N ASP A 12 15.01 -13.82 -10.70
CA ASP A 12 15.78 -13.12 -9.66
C ASP A 12 14.97 -11.95 -9.08
N PHE A 13 14.34 -11.15 -9.95
CA PHE A 13 13.48 -10.03 -9.56
C PHE A 13 12.36 -10.46 -8.61
N VAL A 14 11.57 -11.47 -9.02
CA VAL A 14 10.48 -11.98 -8.20
C VAL A 14 10.99 -12.52 -6.86
N LYS A 15 12.07 -13.31 -6.86
CA LYS A 15 12.65 -13.89 -5.65
C LYS A 15 12.97 -12.82 -4.60
N PHE A 16 13.60 -11.71 -5.00
CA PHE A 16 13.99 -10.64 -4.07
C PHE A 16 12.85 -9.66 -3.76
N CYS A 17 11.82 -9.57 -4.60
CA CYS A 17 10.62 -8.79 -4.31
C CYS A 17 9.66 -9.47 -3.31
N VAL A 18 9.78 -10.78 -3.06
CA VAL A 18 9.05 -11.47 -1.97
C VAL A 18 9.31 -10.78 -0.62
N SER A 19 10.57 -10.48 -0.32
CA SER A 19 10.94 -9.83 0.95
C SER A 19 10.51 -8.35 1.03
N LEU A 20 10.39 -7.67 -0.12
CA LEU A 20 9.89 -6.28 -0.17
C LEU A 20 8.38 -6.20 0.03
N THR A 21 7.64 -7.15 -0.53
CA THR A 21 6.18 -7.09 -0.64
C THR A 21 5.47 -7.86 0.48
N GLY A 22 6.11 -8.90 1.03
CA GLY A 22 5.49 -9.85 1.95
C GLY A 22 4.61 -10.90 1.26
N PHE A 23 4.52 -10.88 -0.08
CA PHE A 23 3.76 -11.85 -0.87
C PHE A 23 4.63 -13.00 -1.36
N THR A 24 4.03 -14.17 -1.61
CA THR A 24 4.78 -15.32 -2.10
C THR A 24 5.21 -15.12 -3.56
N ALA A 25 6.26 -15.83 -4.00
CA ALA A 25 6.66 -15.78 -5.41
C ALA A 25 5.52 -16.20 -6.35
N PHE A 26 4.68 -17.15 -5.93
CA PHE A 26 3.49 -17.56 -6.66
C PHE A 26 2.53 -16.38 -6.86
N ASP A 27 2.24 -15.61 -5.80
CA ASP A 27 1.37 -14.44 -5.90
C ASP A 27 1.92 -13.37 -6.84
N LEU A 28 3.24 -13.16 -6.80
CA LEU A 28 3.92 -12.18 -7.66
C LEU A 28 3.93 -12.63 -9.14
N TYR A 29 4.08 -13.92 -9.43
CA TYR A 29 3.93 -14.43 -10.80
C TYR A 29 2.48 -14.39 -11.28
N ALA A 30 1.52 -14.62 -10.39
CA ALA A 30 0.10 -14.60 -10.72
C ALA A 30 -0.42 -13.22 -11.14
N THR A 31 0.37 -12.14 -11.00
CA THR A 31 0.02 -10.83 -11.57
C THR A 31 0.35 -10.73 -13.06
N ASP A 32 1.22 -11.58 -13.58
CA ASP A 32 1.82 -11.47 -14.92
C ASP A 32 2.54 -10.13 -15.19
N MET A 33 2.80 -9.32 -14.15
CA MET A 33 3.40 -7.97 -14.28
C MET A 33 4.91 -7.95 -14.00
N ALA A 34 5.51 -9.06 -13.58
CA ALA A 34 6.89 -9.09 -13.08
C ALA A 34 7.91 -8.55 -14.11
N GLY A 35 7.78 -8.93 -15.38
CA GLY A 35 8.65 -8.42 -16.44
C GLY A 35 8.48 -6.92 -16.68
N ALA A 36 7.23 -6.47 -16.84
CA ALA A 36 6.92 -5.05 -17.04
C ALA A 36 7.39 -4.16 -15.87
N TYR A 37 7.30 -4.67 -14.64
CA TYR A 37 7.77 -3.96 -13.45
C TYR A 37 9.29 -3.90 -13.36
N LEU A 38 10.00 -4.98 -13.69
CA LEU A 38 11.46 -4.97 -13.78
C LEU A 38 11.95 -3.97 -14.83
N ASP A 39 11.36 -4.01 -16.03
CA ASP A 39 11.72 -3.10 -17.13
C ASP A 39 11.44 -1.64 -16.76
N THR A 40 10.30 -1.39 -16.10
CA THR A 40 9.96 -0.06 -15.60
C THR A 40 10.99 0.41 -14.58
N ALA A 41 11.35 -0.42 -13.61
CA ALA A 41 12.31 -0.05 -12.58
C ALA A 41 13.69 0.25 -13.16
N ARG A 42 14.21 -0.62 -14.04
CA ARG A 42 15.46 -0.38 -14.78
C ARG A 42 15.40 0.89 -15.61
N GLY A 43 14.28 1.12 -16.29
CA GLY A 43 14.08 2.30 -17.12
C GLY A 43 13.93 3.61 -16.32
N GLN A 44 13.39 3.57 -15.10
CA GLN A 44 13.15 4.77 -14.29
C GLN A 44 14.33 5.11 -13.36
N VAL A 45 15.06 4.09 -12.91
CA VAL A 45 16.25 4.26 -12.06
C VAL A 45 17.52 4.45 -12.91
N GLY A 46 17.52 3.91 -14.13
CA GLY A 46 18.70 3.78 -14.99
C GLY A 46 19.40 2.43 -14.77
N PRO A 47 20.01 1.83 -15.80
CA PRO A 47 20.52 0.46 -15.72
C PRO A 47 21.64 0.31 -14.68
N GLU A 48 22.67 1.17 -14.71
CA GLU A 48 23.80 1.09 -13.78
C GLU A 48 23.40 1.41 -12.32
N PRO A 49 22.65 2.51 -12.03
CA PRO A 49 22.15 2.75 -10.68
C PRO A 49 21.22 1.64 -10.18
N PHE A 50 20.41 1.04 -11.06
CA PHE A 50 19.54 -0.08 -10.69
C PHE A 50 20.35 -1.31 -10.31
N GLU A 51 21.36 -1.71 -11.08
CA GLU A 51 22.20 -2.87 -10.75
C GLU A 51 23.00 -2.65 -9.45
N THR A 52 23.45 -1.41 -9.19
CA THR A 52 24.10 -1.04 -7.93
C THR A 52 23.15 -1.17 -6.74
N PHE A 53 21.94 -0.63 -6.86
CA PHE A 53 20.86 -0.81 -5.89
C PHE A 53 20.53 -2.30 -5.70
N TRP A 54 20.36 -3.03 -6.79
CA TRP A 54 19.92 -4.42 -6.79
C TRP A 54 20.95 -5.32 -6.08
N THR A 55 22.23 -5.09 -6.32
CA THR A 55 23.31 -5.78 -5.60
C THR A 55 23.29 -5.49 -4.11
N ALA A 56 23.13 -4.22 -3.71
CA ALA A 56 23.03 -3.84 -2.30
C ALA A 56 21.80 -4.46 -1.62
N TRP A 57 20.66 -4.48 -2.33
CA TRP A 57 19.43 -5.12 -1.84
C TRP A 57 19.61 -6.62 -1.63
N LYS A 58 20.19 -7.32 -2.62
CA LYS A 58 20.46 -8.75 -2.51
C LYS A 58 21.34 -9.08 -1.30
N GLN A 59 22.39 -8.27 -1.07
CA GLN A 59 23.28 -8.43 0.09
C GLN A 59 22.56 -8.18 1.41
N ALA A 60 21.71 -7.15 1.50
CA ALA A 60 20.95 -6.86 2.70
C ALA A 60 20.01 -8.02 3.06
N VAL A 61 19.27 -8.56 2.08
CA VAL A 61 18.34 -9.68 2.30
C VAL A 61 19.07 -10.97 2.67
N THR A 62 20.15 -11.32 1.97
CA THR A 62 20.90 -12.54 2.27
C THR A 62 21.60 -12.48 3.63
N GLY A 63 21.93 -11.29 4.11
CA GLY A 63 22.43 -11.05 5.47
C GLY A 63 21.36 -11.09 6.56
N GLY A 64 20.08 -11.33 6.23
CA GLY A 64 18.96 -11.28 7.17
C GLY A 64 18.54 -9.87 7.58
N GLY A 65 19.04 -8.86 6.87
CA GLY A 65 18.70 -7.45 7.03
C GLY A 65 17.49 -7.05 6.20
N GLY A 66 17.39 -5.75 5.90
CA GLY A 66 16.25 -5.19 5.19
C GLY A 66 16.52 -3.80 4.62
N PRO A 67 15.48 -3.07 4.19
CA PRO A 67 15.63 -1.76 3.58
C PRO A 67 16.37 -0.76 4.46
N GLN A 68 16.33 -0.90 5.79
CA GLN A 68 17.07 -0.06 6.73
C GLN A 68 18.59 -0.04 6.49
N ASP A 69 19.15 -1.11 5.93
CA ASP A 69 20.60 -1.27 5.68
C ASP A 69 21.04 -0.60 4.37
N LEU A 70 20.09 -0.07 3.60
CA LEU A 70 20.35 0.62 2.34
C LEU A 70 20.63 2.12 2.53
N THR A 71 21.34 2.72 1.57
CA THR A 71 21.51 4.17 1.47
C THR A 71 20.15 4.87 1.29
N PRO A 72 20.01 6.17 1.62
CA PRO A 72 18.75 6.89 1.43
C PRO A 72 18.18 6.78 0.01
N THR A 73 19.02 6.86 -1.02
CA THR A 73 18.61 6.73 -2.42
C THR A 73 18.18 5.32 -2.77
N HIS A 74 18.89 4.29 -2.30
CA HIS A 74 18.49 2.89 -2.48
C HIS A 74 17.19 2.55 -1.74
N ARG A 75 16.98 3.11 -0.54
CA ARG A 75 15.70 3.00 0.19
C ARG A 75 14.55 3.57 -0.59
N GLU A 76 14.76 4.70 -1.25
CA GLU A 76 13.75 5.32 -2.09
C GLU A 76 13.42 4.47 -3.32
N VAL A 77 14.41 3.81 -3.93
CA VAL A 77 14.17 2.85 -5.01
C VAL A 77 13.40 1.62 -4.50
N ALA A 78 13.76 1.08 -3.34
CA ALA A 78 13.02 -0.01 -2.71
C ALA A 78 11.55 0.38 -2.41
N ARG A 79 11.33 1.60 -1.89
CA ARG A 79 9.98 2.16 -1.68
C ARG A 79 9.21 2.26 -2.99
N ALA A 80 9.87 2.69 -4.08
CA ALA A 80 9.25 2.79 -5.39
C ALA A 80 8.84 1.42 -5.94
N LEU A 81 9.67 0.38 -5.75
CA LEU A 81 9.31 -1.00 -6.12
C LEU A 81 8.11 -1.51 -5.31
N VAL A 82 8.08 -1.27 -3.99
CA VAL A 82 6.92 -1.64 -3.16
C VAL A 82 5.66 -0.93 -3.66
N TYR A 83 5.74 0.38 -3.91
CA TYR A 83 4.62 1.15 -4.44
C TYR A 83 4.13 0.59 -5.78
N LEU A 84 5.06 0.24 -6.66
CA LEU A 84 4.78 -0.35 -7.96
C LEU A 84 4.03 -1.67 -7.85
N TRP A 85 4.52 -2.59 -7.02
CA TRP A 85 3.86 -3.88 -6.81
C TRP A 85 2.45 -3.74 -6.23
N TYR A 86 2.26 -2.80 -5.32
CA TYR A 86 0.96 -2.63 -4.66
C TYR A 86 -0.07 -1.90 -5.53
N THR A 87 0.34 -0.89 -6.30
CA THR A 87 -0.58 0.01 -7.01
C THR A 87 -0.60 -0.19 -8.52
N GLY A 88 0.42 -0.82 -9.09
CA GLY A 88 0.64 -0.89 -10.53
C GLY A 88 1.14 0.40 -11.17
N ALA A 89 1.48 1.41 -10.36
CA ALA A 89 2.01 2.68 -10.81
C ALA A 89 3.46 2.89 -10.34
N TRP A 90 4.26 3.57 -11.14
CA TRP A 90 5.57 4.04 -10.71
C TRP A 90 5.41 5.40 -9.99
N PRO A 91 5.89 5.58 -8.75
CA PRO A 91 5.66 6.81 -8.03
C PRO A 91 6.64 7.91 -8.43
N ARG A 92 6.29 9.14 -8.06
CA ARG A 92 7.29 10.21 -7.94
C ARG A 92 8.32 9.82 -6.88
N LEU A 93 9.61 9.89 -7.23
CA LEU A 93 10.72 9.69 -6.30
C LEU A 93 10.95 10.96 -5.46
N ALA A 94 11.47 10.80 -4.25
CA ALA A 94 11.92 11.90 -3.42
C ALA A 94 12.91 12.79 -4.19
N PRO A 95 12.82 14.13 -4.09
CA PRO A 95 13.66 15.04 -4.87
C PRO A 95 15.17 14.78 -4.74
N ALA A 96 15.65 14.48 -3.53
CA ALA A 96 17.07 14.16 -3.29
C ALA A 96 17.50 12.88 -4.03
N ALA A 97 16.74 11.79 -3.90
CA ALA A 97 17.04 10.54 -4.61
C ALA A 97 16.94 10.71 -6.13
N HIS A 98 15.96 11.48 -6.63
CA HIS A 98 15.84 11.79 -8.04
C HIS A 98 17.06 12.55 -8.58
N ALA A 99 17.55 13.55 -7.83
CA ALA A 99 18.74 14.31 -8.18
C ALA A 99 20.01 13.45 -8.13
N ASP A 100 20.14 12.58 -7.12
CA ASP A 100 21.27 11.66 -6.96
C ASP A 100 21.38 10.65 -8.10
N LEU A 101 20.24 10.18 -8.62
CA LEU A 101 20.20 9.27 -9.78
C LEU A 101 20.62 9.95 -11.09
N ARG A 102 20.73 11.29 -11.13
CA ARG A 102 21.20 12.10 -12.28
C ARG A 102 20.58 11.70 -13.63
N ARG A 103 19.28 11.40 -13.63
CA ARG A 103 18.57 10.88 -14.80
C ARG A 103 17.90 11.98 -15.64
N GLU A 104 17.89 11.79 -16.96
CA GLU A 104 17.11 12.59 -17.91
C GLU A 104 15.67 12.08 -18.07
N LYS A 105 15.01 11.74 -16.96
CA LYS A 105 13.59 11.37 -16.98
C LYS A 105 12.78 12.31 -16.09
N ALA A 106 11.53 12.57 -16.47
CA ALA A 106 10.62 13.31 -15.63
C ALA A 106 10.36 12.57 -14.31
N ASN A 107 10.25 13.31 -13.21
CA ASN A 107 9.86 12.76 -11.92
C ASN A 107 8.35 12.87 -11.70
N ALA A 108 7.61 12.13 -12.52
CA ALA A 108 6.15 12.07 -12.49
C ALA A 108 5.70 10.66 -12.16
N GLU A 109 4.54 10.57 -11.51
CA GLU A 109 3.86 9.30 -11.31
C GLU A 109 3.10 8.91 -12.59
N PHE A 110 3.09 7.61 -12.90
CA PHE A 110 2.35 7.06 -14.03
C PHE A 110 1.98 5.59 -13.79
N VAL A 111 0.88 5.14 -14.38
CA VAL A 111 0.48 3.73 -14.39
C VAL A 111 1.29 2.97 -15.44
N VAL A 112 1.86 1.82 -15.07
CA VAL A 112 2.81 1.10 -15.95
C VAL A 112 2.13 0.45 -17.15
N ALA A 113 0.97 -0.17 -16.93
CA ALA A 113 0.17 -0.83 -17.96
C ALA A 113 -1.32 -0.79 -17.58
N PRO A 114 -2.24 -0.88 -18.54
CA PRO A 114 -3.68 -0.95 -18.26
C PRO A 114 -4.05 -2.06 -17.25
N GLU A 115 -3.38 -3.21 -17.34
CA GLU A 115 -3.59 -4.37 -16.47
C GLU A 115 -3.00 -4.16 -15.07
N ALA A 116 -1.99 -3.29 -14.94
CA ALA A 116 -1.24 -3.12 -13.69
C ALA A 116 -2.12 -2.66 -12.53
N TYR A 117 -3.13 -1.81 -12.81
CA TYR A 117 -4.11 -1.41 -11.80
C TYR A 117 -4.96 -2.59 -11.31
N VAL A 118 -5.36 -3.47 -12.22
CA VAL A 118 -6.24 -4.62 -11.93
C VAL A 118 -5.47 -5.70 -11.15
N GLU A 119 -4.17 -5.84 -11.41
CA GLU A 119 -3.30 -6.84 -10.79
C GLU A 119 -2.51 -6.33 -9.57
N GLY A 120 -2.73 -5.09 -9.15
CA GLY A 120 -2.05 -4.49 -7.99
C GLY A 120 -2.29 -5.29 -6.70
N LEU A 121 -1.24 -5.52 -5.92
CA LEU A 121 -1.31 -6.32 -4.68
C LEU A 121 -2.17 -5.67 -3.57
N VAL A 122 -2.46 -4.37 -3.68
CA VAL A 122 -3.34 -3.66 -2.74
C VAL A 122 -4.72 -4.32 -2.63
N TRP A 123 -5.26 -4.86 -3.73
CA TRP A 123 -6.57 -5.51 -3.74
C TRP A 123 -6.56 -6.81 -2.95
N ARG A 124 -5.50 -7.61 -3.08
CA ARG A 124 -5.32 -8.84 -2.31
C ARG A 124 -5.16 -8.55 -0.82
N THR A 125 -4.42 -7.49 -0.49
CA THR A 125 -4.19 -7.08 0.91
C THR A 125 -5.50 -6.76 1.63
N PHE A 126 -6.43 -6.07 0.97
CA PHE A 126 -7.73 -5.72 1.55
C PHE A 126 -8.82 -6.78 1.32
N HIS A 127 -8.49 -7.93 0.72
CA HIS A 127 -9.47 -8.93 0.28
C HIS A 127 -10.59 -8.31 -0.57
N GLY A 128 -10.23 -7.29 -1.35
CA GLY A 128 -11.14 -6.52 -2.20
C GLY A 128 -10.98 -6.86 -3.67
N HIS A 129 -11.67 -6.11 -4.51
CA HIS A 129 -11.54 -6.15 -5.96
C HIS A 129 -11.25 -4.74 -6.48
N PRO A 130 -10.53 -4.60 -7.60
CA PRO A 130 -10.33 -3.31 -8.23
C PRO A 130 -11.67 -2.66 -8.58
N SER A 131 -11.80 -1.35 -8.37
CA SER A 131 -13.01 -0.65 -8.81
C SER A 131 -13.05 -0.63 -10.34
N GLY A 132 -14.18 -1.03 -10.95
CA GLY A 132 -14.34 -1.03 -12.41
C GLY A 132 -13.74 -2.23 -13.14
N ALA A 133 -13.14 -3.20 -12.43
CA ALA A 133 -12.66 -4.45 -12.99
C ALA A 133 -12.93 -5.61 -12.03
N LYS A 134 -13.04 -6.85 -12.53
CA LYS A 134 -13.30 -8.06 -11.73
C LYS A 134 -14.43 -7.86 -10.68
N PRO A 135 -15.63 -7.39 -11.07
CA PRO A 135 -16.70 -7.14 -10.11
C PRO A 135 -17.09 -8.43 -9.39
N PRO A 136 -17.50 -8.38 -8.12
CA PRO A 136 -17.80 -9.56 -7.31
C PRO A 136 -19.10 -10.28 -7.72
N GLY A 137 -19.70 -9.90 -8.85
CA GLY A 137 -21.00 -10.36 -9.32
C GLY A 137 -22.15 -9.47 -8.86
N PHE A 138 -23.26 -9.54 -9.60
CA PHE A 138 -24.51 -8.85 -9.26
C PHE A 138 -25.05 -9.36 -7.91
N GLY A 139 -25.58 -8.46 -7.08
CA GLY A 139 -26.19 -8.82 -5.80
C GLY A 139 -25.25 -8.96 -4.60
N THR A 140 -23.93 -8.77 -4.78
CA THR A 140 -22.94 -8.83 -3.68
C THR A 140 -23.26 -7.86 -2.53
N TRP A 141 -23.84 -6.70 -2.85
CA TRP A 141 -24.29 -5.71 -1.87
C TRP A 141 -25.74 -5.91 -1.39
N GLY A 142 -26.42 -6.95 -1.88
CA GLY A 142 -27.80 -7.26 -1.53
C GLY A 142 -27.93 -7.98 -0.19
N VAL A 143 -26.86 -8.60 0.30
CA VAL A 143 -26.81 -9.21 1.63
C VAL A 143 -26.72 -8.10 2.66
N ARG A 144 -27.74 -7.98 3.51
CA ARG A 144 -27.73 -7.04 4.64
C ARG A 144 -26.52 -7.35 5.53
N PRO A 145 -25.63 -6.38 5.80
CA PRO A 145 -24.55 -6.58 6.76
C PRO A 145 -25.14 -6.85 8.15
N PRO A 146 -24.41 -7.58 9.02
CA PRO A 146 -24.89 -7.84 10.37
C PRO A 146 -25.14 -6.51 11.10
N ALA A 147 -26.11 -6.52 12.01
CA ALA A 147 -26.40 -5.35 12.82
C ALA A 147 -25.09 -4.90 13.52
N PRO A 148 -24.73 -3.60 13.44
CA PRO A 148 -23.59 -3.12 14.20
C PRO A 148 -23.85 -3.36 15.69
N PRO A 149 -22.84 -3.72 16.48
CA PRO A 149 -22.96 -3.80 17.94
C PRO A 149 -23.36 -2.43 18.52
N GLU A 150 -23.96 -2.44 19.71
CA GLU A 150 -24.38 -1.20 20.34
C GLU A 150 -23.18 -0.27 20.59
N VAL A 151 -23.44 1.05 20.53
CA VAL A 151 -22.40 2.06 20.71
C VAL A 151 -21.67 1.91 22.05
N GLN A 152 -22.39 1.49 23.10
CA GLN A 152 -21.79 1.27 24.42
C GLN A 152 -20.85 0.06 24.43
N GLU A 153 -21.27 -1.05 23.82
CA GLU A 153 -20.43 -2.25 23.67
C GLU A 153 -19.15 -1.93 22.88
N LEU A 154 -19.28 -1.12 21.82
CA LEU A 154 -18.13 -0.63 21.04
C LEU A 154 -17.18 0.22 21.88
N ARG A 155 -17.71 1.12 22.71
CA ARG A 155 -16.90 1.98 23.60
C ARG A 155 -16.11 1.14 24.60
N ASP A 156 -16.77 0.18 25.25
CA ASP A 156 -16.17 -0.70 26.25
C ASP A 156 -15.08 -1.57 25.61
N ARG A 157 -15.36 -2.16 24.44
CA ARG A 157 -14.42 -3.02 23.71
C ARG A 157 -13.17 -2.28 23.21
N VAL A 158 -13.33 -1.04 22.77
CA VAL A 158 -12.23 -0.22 22.26
C VAL A 158 -11.53 0.57 23.39
N GLY A 159 -12.10 0.58 24.59
CA GLY A 159 -11.60 1.34 25.73
C GLY A 159 -11.68 2.85 25.52
N VAL A 160 -12.64 3.31 24.71
CA VAL A 160 -12.85 4.73 24.44
C VAL A 160 -13.47 5.36 25.68
N ARG A 161 -12.74 6.27 26.32
CA ARG A 161 -13.27 7.11 27.40
C ARG A 161 -14.03 8.27 26.77
N ASP A 162 -15.14 8.69 27.37
CA ASP A 162 -15.80 9.96 27.03
C ASP A 162 -14.84 11.10 27.39
N VAL A 163 -14.02 11.49 26.41
CA VAL A 163 -13.27 12.74 26.45
C VAL A 163 -14.22 13.80 25.91
N ALA A 164 -14.40 14.90 26.64
CA ALA A 164 -15.15 16.05 26.14
C ALA A 164 -14.49 16.57 24.87
N TYR A 165 -14.95 16.09 23.71
CA TYR A 165 -14.54 16.63 22.43
C TYR A 165 -15.27 17.98 22.30
N ARG A 166 -14.53 19.06 22.12
CA ARG A 166 -15.10 20.31 21.61
C ARG A 166 -15.08 20.20 20.09
N THR A 167 -16.20 19.83 19.48
CA THR A 167 -16.37 20.02 18.02
C THR A 167 -16.70 21.48 17.78
N GLY A 168 -15.67 22.27 17.50
CA GLY A 168 -15.84 23.67 17.13
C GLY A 168 -15.77 24.64 18.30
N LEU A 169 -15.62 25.91 17.93
CA LEU A 169 -15.67 27.06 18.82
C LEU A 169 -17.12 27.55 18.83
N ASP A 170 -17.61 27.97 20.00
CA ASP A 170 -19.00 28.44 20.16
C ASP A 170 -19.28 29.78 19.43
N ALA A 171 -18.22 30.39 18.88
CA ALA A 171 -18.25 31.61 18.09
C ALA A 171 -17.17 31.59 16.99
N GLU A 172 -17.37 32.41 15.96
CA GLU A 172 -16.38 32.63 14.89
C GLU A 172 -15.14 33.33 15.47
N VAL A 173 -13.96 32.75 15.27
CA VAL A 173 -12.68 33.27 15.80
C VAL A 173 -11.62 33.28 14.70
N SER A 174 -10.72 34.26 14.76
CA SER A 174 -9.60 34.36 13.81
C SER A 174 -8.69 33.12 13.94
N PRO A 175 -8.11 32.60 12.85
CA PRO A 175 -7.19 31.45 12.89
C PRO A 175 -6.00 31.61 13.85
N GLU A 176 -5.61 32.85 14.13
CA GLU A 176 -4.52 33.18 15.08
C GLU A 176 -4.93 33.11 16.56
N ASP A 177 -6.23 33.15 16.84
CA ASP A 177 -6.80 33.04 18.20
C ASP A 177 -7.18 31.60 18.57
N ILE A 178 -7.07 30.65 17.63
CA ILE A 178 -7.36 29.24 17.87
C ILE A 178 -6.24 28.66 18.76
N PRO A 179 -6.54 28.18 19.97
CA PRO A 179 -5.55 27.52 20.81
C PRO A 179 -4.84 26.40 20.05
N ALA A 180 -3.52 26.30 20.17
CA ALA A 180 -2.71 25.40 19.35
C ALA A 180 -3.11 23.91 19.40
N HIS A 181 -3.77 23.47 20.49
CA HIS A 181 -4.30 22.12 20.65
C HIS A 181 -5.64 21.88 19.92
N LEU A 182 -6.25 22.93 19.37
CA LEU A 182 -7.47 22.91 18.55
C LEU A 182 -7.20 23.20 17.06
N LEU A 183 -6.00 23.71 16.72
CA LEU A 183 -5.54 23.78 15.33
C LEU A 183 -5.49 22.35 14.74
N PRO A 184 -5.69 22.18 13.42
CA PRO A 184 -5.55 20.89 12.74
C PRO A 184 -4.07 20.44 12.69
N GLY A 185 -3.50 20.17 13.86
CA GLY A 185 -2.27 19.45 14.13
C GLY A 185 -2.57 18.21 14.98
N PHE A 186 -1.58 17.32 15.08
CA PHE A 186 -1.60 15.97 15.67
C PHE A 186 -2.96 15.53 16.28
N ARG A 187 -3.74 14.78 15.50
CA ARG A 187 -4.99 14.17 15.95
C ARG A 187 -4.70 13.21 17.12
N ALA A 188 -4.90 13.66 18.35
CA ALA A 188 -4.92 12.80 19.55
C ALA A 188 -5.96 11.66 19.45
N GLY A 189 -6.93 11.74 18.52
CA GLY A 189 -7.94 10.71 18.28
C GLY A 189 -7.46 9.38 17.67
N ARG A 190 -6.16 9.16 17.44
CA ARG A 190 -5.61 7.87 16.97
C ARG A 190 -4.94 7.04 18.07
N HIS A 191 -5.41 7.13 19.31
CA HIS A 191 -4.90 6.27 20.41
C HIS A 191 -5.30 4.79 20.28
N VAL A 192 -6.23 4.47 19.38
CA VAL A 192 -6.57 3.08 19.05
C VAL A 192 -5.70 2.66 17.86
N PRO A 193 -4.66 1.83 18.04
CA PRO A 193 -3.91 1.31 16.91
C PRO A 193 -4.85 0.51 16.00
N PRO A 194 -4.61 0.43 14.68
CA PRO A 194 -5.49 -0.28 13.74
C PRO A 194 -5.79 -1.73 14.17
N SER A 195 -4.85 -2.39 14.84
CA SER A 195 -4.99 -3.73 15.41
C SER A 195 -5.96 -3.85 16.59
N LYS A 196 -6.37 -2.73 17.20
CA LYS A 196 -7.35 -2.65 18.28
C LYS A 196 -8.72 -2.19 17.80
N VAL A 197 -8.85 -1.87 16.51
CA VAL A 197 -10.16 -1.61 15.89
C VAL A 197 -10.86 -2.97 15.73
N PRO A 198 -12.06 -3.16 16.31
CA PRO A 198 -12.78 -4.41 16.19
C PRO A 198 -13.11 -4.71 14.72
N VAL A 199 -12.86 -5.94 14.30
CA VAL A 199 -13.24 -6.43 12.97
C VAL A 199 -14.76 -6.47 12.85
N ALA A 200 -15.28 -6.24 11.64
CA ALA A 200 -16.70 -6.40 11.37
C ALA A 200 -17.13 -7.84 11.69
N THR A 201 -18.26 -8.00 12.39
CA THR A 201 -18.86 -9.31 12.64
C THR A 201 -19.17 -9.98 11.30
N ALA A 202 -19.07 -11.31 11.23
CA ALA A 202 -19.51 -12.04 10.05
C ALA A 202 -21.03 -11.82 9.83
N PRO A 203 -21.50 -11.75 8.58
CA PRO A 203 -22.93 -11.69 8.30
C PRO A 203 -23.64 -12.89 8.93
N GLY A 204 -24.76 -12.65 9.60
CA GLY A 204 -25.62 -13.71 10.10
C GLY A 204 -26.24 -14.49 8.95
N THR A 205 -26.45 -15.80 9.13
CA THR A 205 -27.24 -16.61 8.21
C THR A 205 -28.66 -16.03 8.17
N VAL A 206 -29.14 -15.71 6.96
CA VAL A 206 -30.48 -15.21 6.76
C VAL A 206 -31.45 -16.29 7.24
N ASP A 207 -32.25 -15.97 8.25
CA ASP A 207 -33.32 -16.86 8.72
C ASP A 207 -34.36 -16.93 7.58
N GLU A 208 -34.52 -18.12 6.99
CA GLU A 208 -35.50 -18.43 5.94
C GLU A 208 -36.91 -18.37 6.55
N GLY A 209 -37.40 -17.15 6.77
CA GLY A 209 -38.59 -16.93 7.59
C GLY A 209 -39.42 -15.72 7.20
N ARG A 210 -39.78 -15.57 5.92
CA ARG A 210 -41.04 -14.91 5.53
C ARG A 210 -41.46 -15.27 4.10
N ALA A 211 -42.46 -16.15 4.01
CA ALA A 211 -43.32 -16.35 2.84
C ALA A 211 -44.23 -15.14 2.60
#